data_AF-A0A1G6LVI7-F1
#
_entry.id   AF-A0A1G6LVI7-F1
#
_cell.length_a   1.000
_cell.length_b   1.000
_cell.length_c   1.000
_cell.angle_alpha   90.00
_cell.angle_beta   90.00
_cell.angle_gamma   90.00
#
_symmetry.space_group_name_H-M   'P 1'
#
loop_
_entity.id
_entity.type
_entity.pdbx_description
1 polymer ?
#
loop_
_entity_poly.entity_id
_entity_poly.type
_entity_poly.pdbx_seq_one_letter_code
_entity_poly.pdbx_strand_id
1 'polypeptide(L)'
;MTREKPRPKWTPRLAKFLPSLRRTEEDINQNIFMFVEDISNPMPLHRTKKMGLSVQLSGTEDAQRRALQVLDDLSERSGHSAEDKLANAVDSLAKGIAWEGRVQFELIPRDDGTTFFHQFTTKRSLRIFGVVVQYLSLDDRQFWQSPALRWAPVSTMWHIDVPKELGGRRGHKCLLLGLRKFNNLGPRFLSTDMQSGGNPSNFDISAYVRSNNIFRFKLAHAWGWNCRDLSTDRTTEFYNMYRSAAAEKSQSILRSHIIAQINSLLKRLKIDCTISAEGLLTTEAAERMMHELVSGQLSFKEFLDIKYGTRT
;
A
#
# COMPACT_ATOMS: atom_id res chain seq x y z
N MET A 1 -38.93 -17.78 22.95
CA MET A 1 -37.67 -17.21 23.47
C MET A 1 -36.49 -17.97 22.90
N THR A 2 -35.92 -17.49 21.79
CA THR A 2 -34.71 -18.05 21.19
C THR A 2 -33.53 -17.72 22.10
N ARG A 3 -32.98 -18.72 22.78
CA ARG A 3 -31.71 -18.60 23.51
C ARG A 3 -30.64 -18.22 22.48
N GLU A 4 -30.20 -16.96 22.50
CA GLU A 4 -29.02 -16.55 21.76
C GLU A 4 -27.86 -17.45 22.21
N LYS A 5 -27.32 -18.25 21.29
CA LYS A 5 -26.10 -19.01 21.55
C LYS A 5 -25.03 -17.99 21.95
N PRO A 6 -24.34 -18.16 23.09
CA PRO A 6 -23.29 -17.23 23.49
C PRO A 6 -22.26 -17.17 22.36
N ARG A 7 -22.18 -16.01 21.70
CA ARG A 7 -21.15 -15.78 20.70
C ARG A 7 -19.80 -15.95 21.39
N PRO A 8 -18.81 -16.61 20.77
CA PRO A 8 -17.47 -16.64 21.33
C PRO A 8 -17.02 -15.19 21.60
N LYS A 9 -16.36 -14.95 22.73
CA LYS A 9 -15.86 -13.61 23.14
C LYS A 9 -15.00 -12.94 22.07
N TRP A 10 -14.50 -13.72 21.11
CA TRP A 10 -13.56 -13.39 20.05
C TRP A 10 -14.20 -13.06 18.70
N THR A 11 -15.44 -12.57 18.68
CA THR A 11 -16.11 -12.22 17.42
C THR A 11 -15.73 -10.80 16.97
N PRO A 12 -15.28 -10.62 15.72
CA PRO A 12 -15.07 -9.29 15.18
C PRO A 12 -16.33 -8.44 15.25
N ARG A 13 -16.17 -7.17 15.64
CA ARG A 13 -17.28 -6.23 15.73
C ARG A 13 -17.52 -5.53 14.42
N LEU A 14 -16.51 -5.42 13.55
CA LEU A 14 -16.63 -4.78 12.23
C LEU A 14 -16.57 -5.82 11.10
N ALA A 15 -17.26 -5.54 9.99
CA ALA A 15 -17.29 -6.40 8.82
C ALA A 15 -16.00 -6.25 7.99
N LYS A 16 -15.39 -7.40 7.63
CA LYS A 16 -14.14 -7.44 6.86
C LYS A 16 -14.28 -6.75 5.51
N PHE A 17 -15.33 -7.09 4.78
CA PHE A 17 -15.66 -6.53 3.47
C PHE A 17 -17.17 -6.35 3.32
N LEU A 18 -17.57 -5.53 2.36
CA LEU A 18 -18.97 -5.24 2.06
C LEU A 18 -19.28 -5.75 0.65
N PRO A 19 -20.02 -6.87 0.48
CA PRO A 19 -20.42 -7.39 -0.81
C PRO A 19 -20.99 -6.34 -1.77
N SER A 20 -21.82 -5.43 -1.25
CA SER A 20 -22.43 -4.35 -2.03
C SER A 20 -21.43 -3.34 -2.61
N LEU A 21 -20.17 -3.39 -2.16
CA LEU A 21 -19.07 -2.52 -2.61
C LEU A 21 -17.98 -3.30 -3.34
N ARG A 22 -18.24 -4.56 -3.73
CA ARG A 22 -17.38 -5.29 -4.65
C ARG A 22 -17.38 -4.54 -5.98
N ARG A 23 -16.18 -4.26 -6.47
CA ARG A 23 -16.00 -3.68 -7.80
C ARG A 23 -16.42 -4.73 -8.82
N THR A 24 -17.22 -4.33 -9.80
CA THR A 24 -17.43 -5.14 -11.01
C THR A 24 -16.17 -5.11 -11.86
N GLU A 25 -16.02 -6.03 -12.83
CA GLU A 25 -14.86 -6.01 -13.74
C GLU A 25 -14.78 -4.68 -14.53
N GLU A 26 -15.91 -4.06 -14.81
CA GLU A 26 -16.01 -2.73 -15.43
C GLU A 26 -15.45 -1.59 -14.54
N ASP A 27 -15.36 -1.80 -13.22
CA ASP A 27 -14.79 -0.84 -12.27
C ASP A 27 -13.27 -0.94 -12.13
N ILE A 28 -12.63 -1.97 -12.72
CA ILE A 28 -11.18 -2.17 -12.64
C ILE A 28 -10.48 -1.17 -13.56
N ASN A 29 -10.17 -0.01 -13.02
CA ASN A 29 -9.30 0.93 -13.71
C ASN A 29 -7.85 0.37 -13.73
N GLN A 30 -7.39 -0.01 -14.92
CA GLN A 30 -6.06 -0.58 -15.14
C GLN A 30 -4.93 0.30 -14.60
N ASN A 31 -5.04 1.63 -14.71
CA ASN A 31 -4.01 2.55 -14.20
C ASN A 31 -3.89 2.48 -12.67
N ILE A 32 -5.01 2.38 -11.97
CA ILE A 32 -5.00 2.16 -10.52
C ILE A 32 -4.37 0.81 -10.19
N PHE A 33 -4.75 -0.26 -10.90
CA PHE A 33 -4.23 -1.59 -10.65
C PHE A 33 -2.69 -1.63 -10.81
N MET A 34 -2.17 -1.14 -11.94
CA MET A 34 -0.73 -1.10 -12.20
C MET A 34 0.01 -0.25 -11.16
N PHE A 35 -0.51 0.93 -10.84
CA PHE A 35 0.08 1.80 -9.82
C PHE A 35 0.16 1.07 -8.47
N VAL A 36 -0.95 0.48 -8.03
CA VAL A 36 -1.02 -0.24 -6.76
C VAL A 36 -0.03 -1.39 -6.72
N GLU A 37 0.02 -2.23 -7.76
CA GLU A 37 0.94 -3.35 -7.85
C GLU A 37 2.41 -2.90 -7.74
N ASP A 38 2.78 -1.82 -8.42
CA ASP A 38 4.16 -1.32 -8.45
C ASP A 38 4.60 -0.72 -7.09
N ILE A 39 3.69 -0.17 -6.30
CA ILE A 39 4.02 0.42 -4.98
C ILE A 39 3.78 -0.51 -3.79
N SER A 40 3.10 -1.65 -3.99
CA SER A 40 2.71 -2.56 -2.90
C SER A 40 3.86 -3.40 -2.34
N ASN A 41 5.03 -3.37 -2.99
CA ASN A 41 6.17 -4.21 -2.62
C ASN A 41 7.40 -3.33 -2.31
N PRO A 42 7.37 -2.50 -1.25
CA PRO A 42 8.52 -1.67 -0.86
C PRO A 42 9.67 -2.50 -0.25
N MET A 43 9.48 -3.80 -0.02
CA MET A 43 10.54 -4.72 0.39
C MET A 43 11.13 -5.47 -0.81
N PRO A 44 12.46 -5.64 -0.87
CA PRO A 44 13.11 -6.36 -1.97
C PRO A 44 13.07 -7.89 -1.81
N LEU A 45 11.91 -8.51 -1.54
CA LEU A 45 11.76 -9.95 -1.21
C LEU A 45 12.43 -10.92 -2.21
N HIS A 46 12.31 -10.64 -3.50
CA HIS A 46 12.85 -11.52 -4.57
C HIS A 46 14.24 -11.08 -5.06
N ARG A 47 14.80 -10.02 -4.45
CA ARG A 47 16.14 -9.48 -4.71
C ARG A 47 17.06 -9.61 -3.49
N THR A 48 16.58 -10.22 -2.40
CA THR A 48 17.24 -10.31 -1.07
C THR A 48 18.65 -10.88 -1.12
N LYS A 49 18.94 -11.87 -1.98
CA LYS A 49 20.32 -12.38 -2.13
C LYS A 49 21.33 -11.32 -2.59
N LYS A 50 20.89 -10.21 -3.19
CA LYS A 50 21.77 -9.13 -3.65
C LYS A 50 21.86 -7.91 -2.74
N MET A 51 20.87 -7.66 -1.87
CA MET A 51 20.81 -6.41 -1.09
C MET A 51 21.30 -6.54 0.35
N GLY A 52 21.70 -7.73 0.81
CA GLY A 52 22.26 -7.87 2.17
C GLY A 52 21.30 -7.45 3.29
N LEU A 53 19.98 -7.61 3.07
CA LEU A 53 18.97 -7.33 4.08
C LEU A 53 19.24 -8.17 5.33
N SER A 54 19.38 -7.50 6.48
CA SER A 54 19.47 -8.15 7.79
C SER A 54 18.42 -7.54 8.73
N VAL A 55 17.69 -8.38 9.45
CA VAL A 55 16.72 -7.93 10.45
C VAL A 55 17.28 -8.16 11.85
N GLN A 56 17.38 -7.09 12.63
CA GLN A 56 17.83 -7.13 14.02
C GLN A 56 16.62 -6.98 14.96
N LEU A 57 16.50 -7.91 15.90
CA LEU A 57 15.47 -7.92 16.93
C LEU A 57 16.11 -7.61 18.29
N SER A 58 15.73 -6.49 18.90
CA SER A 58 16.23 -6.08 20.22
C SER A 58 15.17 -6.31 21.28
N GLY A 59 15.41 -7.24 22.21
CA GLY A 59 14.48 -7.64 23.27
C GLY A 59 14.81 -9.02 23.83
N THR A 60 14.04 -9.49 24.82
CA THR A 60 14.18 -10.86 25.35
C THR A 60 13.75 -11.90 24.31
N GLU A 61 14.24 -13.14 24.38
CA GLU A 61 13.89 -14.20 23.42
C GLU A 61 12.37 -14.43 23.30
N ASP A 62 11.63 -14.33 24.42
CA ASP A 62 10.17 -14.43 24.41
C ASP A 62 9.53 -13.24 23.68
N ALA A 63 10.00 -12.01 23.93
CA ALA A 63 9.51 -10.82 23.25
C ALA A 63 9.82 -10.86 21.74
N GLN A 64 11.00 -11.37 21.35
CA GLN A 64 11.37 -11.57 19.96
C GLN A 64 10.45 -12.58 19.27
N ARG A 65 10.19 -13.74 19.91
CA ARG A 65 9.27 -14.76 19.41
C ARG A 65 7.85 -14.21 19.20
N ARG A 66 7.34 -13.46 20.18
CA ARG A 66 6.02 -12.81 20.09
C ARG A 66 5.98 -11.74 19.00
N ALA A 67 7.05 -10.97 18.81
CA ALA A 67 7.14 -10.01 17.72
C ALA A 67 7.10 -10.69 16.34
N LEU A 68 7.82 -11.81 16.17
CA LEU A 68 7.77 -12.61 14.94
C LEU A 68 6.39 -13.18 14.67
N GLN A 69 5.66 -13.63 15.71
CA GLN A 69 4.28 -14.08 15.58
C GLN A 69 3.34 -12.94 15.11
N VAL A 70 3.52 -11.73 15.66
CA VAL A 70 2.76 -10.56 15.18
C VAL A 70 3.04 -10.27 13.71
N LEU A 71 4.29 -10.42 13.25
CA LEU A 71 4.62 -10.26 11.83
C LEU A 71 3.90 -11.29 10.96
N ASP A 72 3.87 -12.57 11.37
CA ASP A 72 3.12 -13.61 10.66
C ASP A 72 1.63 -13.27 10.60
N ASP A 73 1.02 -12.86 11.71
CA ASP A 73 -0.41 -12.53 11.79
C ASP A 73 -0.80 -11.31 10.94
N LEU A 74 0.14 -10.40 10.68
CA LEU A 74 -0.05 -9.24 9.80
C LEU A 74 0.19 -9.56 8.32
N SER A 75 0.77 -10.72 8.02
CA SER A 75 1.16 -11.12 6.68
C SER A 75 0.11 -12.01 5.99
N GLU A 76 -0.01 -11.92 4.67
CA GLU A 76 -0.78 -12.89 3.87
C GLU A 76 -0.05 -14.26 3.74
N ARG A 77 1.26 -14.29 4.02
CA ARG A 77 2.13 -15.45 3.84
C ARG A 77 3.12 -15.57 5.00
N SER A 78 3.16 -16.74 5.64
CA SER A 78 4.14 -17.04 6.67
C SER A 78 5.57 -17.02 6.11
N GLY A 79 6.49 -16.39 6.82
CA GLY A 79 7.93 -16.40 6.50
C GLY A 79 8.70 -17.43 7.34
N HIS A 80 9.82 -17.93 6.81
CA HIS A 80 10.70 -18.85 7.53
C HIS A 80 11.75 -18.10 8.38
N SER A 81 12.31 -17.01 7.85
CA SER A 81 13.28 -16.15 8.52
C SER A 81 12.65 -14.87 9.09
N ALA A 82 13.37 -14.14 9.95
CA ALA A 82 12.91 -12.83 10.45
C ALA A 82 12.78 -11.81 9.30
N GLU A 83 13.70 -11.88 8.34
CA GLU A 83 13.71 -11.11 7.10
C GLU A 83 12.44 -11.37 6.29
N ASP A 84 12.10 -12.63 6.02
CA ASP A 84 10.92 -13.00 5.25
C ASP A 84 9.64 -12.56 5.95
N LYS A 85 9.55 -12.78 7.27
CA LYS A 85 8.38 -12.40 8.08
C LYS A 85 8.15 -10.89 8.05
N LEU A 86 9.20 -10.11 8.29
CA LEU A 86 9.12 -8.66 8.25
C LEU A 86 8.72 -8.18 6.86
N ALA A 87 9.34 -8.73 5.83
CA ALA A 87 9.11 -8.29 4.48
C ALA A 87 7.70 -8.62 3.98
N ASN A 88 7.20 -9.84 4.25
CA ASN A 88 5.82 -10.22 3.95
C ASN A 88 4.80 -9.36 4.71
N ALA A 89 5.06 -9.04 5.99
CA ALA A 89 4.19 -8.17 6.77
C ALA A 89 4.16 -6.74 6.19
N VAL A 90 5.32 -6.17 5.88
CA VAL A 90 5.43 -4.83 5.29
C VAL A 90 4.73 -4.77 3.94
N ASP A 91 4.95 -5.73 3.05
CA ASP A 91 4.31 -5.75 1.73
C ASP A 91 2.79 -5.96 1.82
N SER A 92 2.32 -6.81 2.74
CA SER A 92 0.88 -7.01 2.99
C SER A 92 0.21 -5.71 3.47
N LEU A 93 0.85 -4.98 4.38
CA LEU A 93 0.37 -3.68 4.86
C LEU A 93 0.46 -2.61 3.76
N ALA A 94 1.55 -2.57 3.01
CA ALA A 94 1.75 -1.64 1.89
C ALA A 94 0.68 -1.85 0.80
N LYS A 95 0.33 -3.09 0.47
CA LYS A 95 -0.76 -3.43 -0.44
C LYS A 95 -2.10 -2.88 0.04
N GLY A 96 -2.42 -3.03 1.33
CA GLY A 96 -3.63 -2.43 1.92
C GLY A 96 -3.64 -0.90 1.81
N ILE A 97 -2.50 -0.28 2.13
CA ILE A 97 -2.30 1.18 2.03
C ILE A 97 -2.43 1.65 0.58
N ALA A 98 -1.85 0.94 -0.39
CA ALA A 98 -1.88 1.29 -1.80
C ALA A 98 -3.32 1.30 -2.34
N TRP A 99 -4.16 0.33 -1.96
CA TRP A 99 -5.55 0.25 -2.42
C TRP A 99 -6.50 1.29 -1.80
N GLU A 100 -6.40 1.56 -0.49
CA GLU A 100 -7.38 2.40 0.23
C GLU A 100 -6.81 3.73 0.76
N GLY A 101 -5.50 3.94 0.64
CA GLY A 101 -4.77 5.02 1.30
C GLY A 101 -4.60 4.83 2.80
N ARG A 102 -5.00 3.65 3.32
CA ARG A 102 -4.95 3.26 4.72
C ARG A 102 -5.15 1.74 4.83
N VAL A 103 -4.47 1.11 5.77
CA VAL A 103 -4.84 -0.22 6.27
C VAL A 103 -5.29 -0.10 7.73
N GLN A 104 -6.29 -0.88 8.15
CA GLN A 104 -6.81 -0.83 9.51
C GLN A 104 -7.30 -2.19 10.00
N PHE A 105 -7.13 -2.40 11.29
CA PHE A 105 -7.39 -3.64 12.00
C PHE A 105 -8.17 -3.36 13.28
N GLU A 106 -9.10 -4.24 13.58
CA GLU A 106 -9.64 -4.41 14.93
C GLU A 106 -8.72 -5.39 15.68
N LEU A 107 -8.17 -4.93 16.80
CA LEU A 107 -7.37 -5.72 17.73
C LEU A 107 -8.31 -6.43 18.69
N ILE A 108 -8.43 -7.74 18.52
CA ILE A 108 -9.29 -8.58 19.34
C ILE A 108 -8.34 -9.40 20.20
N PRO A 109 -8.33 -9.25 21.55
CA PRO A 109 -7.52 -10.14 22.40
C PRO A 109 -7.90 -11.61 22.16
N ARG A 110 -7.19 -12.58 22.72
CA ARG A 110 -7.58 -14.00 22.74
C ARG A 110 -7.37 -14.59 24.14
N ASP A 111 -7.99 -15.74 24.43
CA ASP A 111 -7.91 -16.41 25.74
C ASP A 111 -6.46 -16.80 26.06
N ASP A 112 -5.66 -17.09 25.03
CA ASP A 112 -4.24 -17.46 25.11
C ASP A 112 -3.30 -16.25 25.31
N GLY A 113 -3.85 -15.04 25.46
CA GLY A 113 -3.07 -13.80 25.61
C GLY A 113 -2.52 -13.23 24.29
N THR A 114 -2.79 -13.86 23.15
CA THR A 114 -2.45 -13.32 21.83
C THR A 114 -3.49 -12.30 21.36
N THR A 115 -3.24 -11.63 20.24
CA THR A 115 -4.18 -10.67 19.65
C THR A 115 -4.48 -11.10 18.22
N PHE A 116 -5.76 -11.28 17.92
CA PHE A 116 -6.24 -11.47 16.56
C PHE A 116 -6.39 -10.12 15.86
N PHE A 117 -5.75 -10.00 14.70
CA PHE A 117 -5.78 -8.81 13.85
C PHE A 117 -6.87 -8.96 12.80
N HIS A 118 -8.05 -8.43 13.09
CA HIS A 118 -9.16 -8.47 12.14
C HIS A 118 -9.14 -7.26 11.22
N GLN A 119 -8.63 -7.44 10.00
CA GLN A 119 -8.68 -6.39 8.97
C GLN A 119 -10.13 -6.11 8.56
N PHE A 120 -10.49 -4.83 8.44
CA PHE A 120 -11.83 -4.42 8.00
C PHE A 120 -11.80 -3.22 7.06
N THR A 121 -12.74 -3.15 6.13
CA THR A 121 -12.79 -2.09 5.12
C THR A 121 -13.05 -0.71 5.73
N THR A 122 -12.40 0.31 5.19
CA THR A 122 -12.67 1.72 5.55
C THR A 122 -13.96 2.26 4.96
N LYS A 123 -14.55 1.57 3.97
CA LYS A 123 -15.76 2.02 3.30
C LYS A 123 -16.95 1.99 4.26
N ARG A 124 -17.80 3.02 4.19
CA ARG A 124 -18.96 3.22 5.06
C ARG A 124 -18.62 3.15 6.56
N SER A 125 -17.38 3.48 6.93
CA SER A 125 -16.96 3.62 8.32
C SER A 125 -16.72 5.09 8.67
N LEU A 126 -17.21 5.50 9.83
CA LEU A 126 -17.11 6.85 10.36
C LEU A 126 -16.60 6.76 11.80
N ARG A 127 -15.77 7.73 12.20
CA ARG A 127 -15.26 7.82 13.57
C ARG A 127 -15.99 8.94 14.28
N ILE A 128 -16.72 8.61 15.35
CA ILE A 128 -17.57 9.52 16.10
C ILE A 128 -17.36 9.22 17.59
N PHE A 129 -17.07 10.25 18.40
CA PHE A 129 -16.94 10.17 19.88
C PHE A 129 -16.19 8.94 20.41
N GLY A 130 -14.96 8.69 19.94
CA GLY A 130 -14.14 7.58 20.44
C GLY A 130 -14.59 6.19 19.97
N VAL A 131 -15.53 6.11 19.03
CA VAL A 131 -16.04 4.88 18.44
C VAL A 131 -15.90 4.93 16.92
N VAL A 132 -15.65 3.77 16.30
CA VAL A 132 -15.76 3.57 14.86
C VAL A 132 -17.11 2.89 14.61
N VAL A 133 -17.95 3.53 13.78
CA VAL A 133 -19.26 3.02 13.37
C VAL A 133 -19.18 2.65 11.90
N GLN A 134 -19.63 1.45 11.55
CA GLN A 134 -19.71 0.94 10.19
C GLN A 134 -21.17 0.67 9.82
N TYR A 135 -21.59 1.22 8.69
CA TYR A 135 -22.93 1.04 8.13
C TYR A 135 -22.97 -0.07 7.09
N LEU A 136 -23.96 -0.95 7.20
CA LEU A 136 -24.23 -2.07 6.30
C LEU A 136 -25.51 -1.81 5.49
N SER A 137 -25.47 -1.98 4.16
CA SER A 137 -26.70 -1.95 3.33
C SER A 137 -27.60 -3.16 3.60
N LEU A 138 -28.78 -3.21 2.97
CA LEU A 138 -29.66 -4.39 3.05
C LEU A 138 -28.92 -5.68 2.67
N ASP A 139 -28.23 -5.69 1.52
CA ASP A 139 -27.51 -6.88 1.02
C ASP A 139 -26.38 -7.30 1.97
N ASP A 140 -25.62 -6.33 2.48
CA ASP A 140 -24.52 -6.60 3.41
C ASP A 140 -25.06 -7.15 4.75
N ARG A 141 -26.22 -6.66 5.22
CA ARG A 141 -26.88 -7.15 6.44
C ARG A 141 -27.31 -8.60 6.31
N GLN A 142 -27.90 -8.97 5.17
CA GLN A 142 -28.30 -10.35 4.89
C GLN A 142 -27.07 -11.26 4.83
N PHE A 143 -26.00 -10.83 4.15
CA PHE A 143 -24.76 -11.58 4.05
C PHE A 143 -24.09 -11.82 5.41
N TRP A 144 -23.96 -10.76 6.23
CA TRP A 144 -23.30 -10.85 7.54
C TRP A 144 -24.22 -11.28 8.68
N GLN A 145 -25.52 -11.45 8.43
CA GLN A 145 -26.55 -11.72 9.46
C GLN A 145 -26.43 -10.73 10.64
N SER A 146 -26.31 -9.45 10.33
CA SER A 146 -25.90 -8.40 11.26
C SER A 146 -26.83 -7.18 11.21
N PRO A 147 -26.94 -6.38 12.29
CA PRO A 147 -27.68 -5.13 12.26
C PRO A 147 -27.06 -4.12 11.27
N ALA A 148 -27.82 -3.09 10.92
CA ALA A 148 -27.39 -2.04 9.98
C ALA A 148 -26.16 -1.26 10.46
N LEU A 149 -26.00 -1.13 11.77
CA LEU A 149 -24.89 -0.42 12.38
C LEU A 149 -24.07 -1.39 13.22
N ARG A 150 -22.77 -1.41 12.93
CA ARG A 150 -21.76 -2.11 13.72
C ARG A 150 -20.81 -1.09 14.31
N TRP A 151 -20.27 -1.35 15.49
CA TRP A 151 -19.40 -0.39 16.14
C TRP A 151 -18.31 -1.07 16.96
N ALA A 152 -17.16 -0.40 17.05
CA ALA A 152 -16.04 -0.81 17.87
C ALA A 152 -15.37 0.42 18.49
N PRO A 153 -14.88 0.35 19.74
CA PRO A 153 -14.17 1.46 20.36
C PRO A 153 -12.86 1.72 19.60
N VAL A 154 -12.49 2.99 19.47
CA VAL A 154 -11.24 3.39 18.82
C VAL A 154 -10.03 2.79 19.55
N SER A 155 -10.12 2.56 20.86
CA SER A 155 -9.07 1.95 21.67
C SER A 155 -8.75 0.50 21.28
N THR A 156 -9.61 -0.18 20.51
CA THR A 156 -9.31 -1.50 19.93
C THR A 156 -8.87 -1.41 18.47
N MET A 157 -8.77 -0.22 17.88
CA MET A 157 -8.38 -0.06 16.49
C MET A 157 -6.88 0.19 16.35
N TRP A 158 -6.27 -0.36 15.31
CA TRP A 158 -4.96 0.03 14.82
C TRP A 158 -5.05 0.34 13.34
N HIS A 159 -4.39 1.38 12.87
CA HIS A 159 -4.40 1.76 11.47
C HIS A 159 -3.09 2.41 11.08
N ILE A 160 -2.74 2.27 9.81
CA ILE A 160 -1.60 2.91 9.17
C ILE A 160 -2.13 3.70 7.99
N ASP A 161 -1.87 4.99 7.97
CA ASP A 161 -2.15 5.86 6.84
C ASP A 161 -0.96 5.91 5.89
N VAL A 162 -1.18 6.35 4.65
CA VAL A 162 -0.07 6.79 3.78
C VAL A 162 0.72 7.88 4.52
N PRO A 163 2.06 7.84 4.52
CA PRO A 163 2.90 8.87 5.12
C PRO A 163 2.67 10.25 4.48
N LYS A 164 2.84 11.33 5.25
CA LYS A 164 2.52 12.70 4.79
C LYS A 164 3.41 13.15 3.63
N GLU A 165 4.65 12.67 3.64
CA GLU A 165 5.68 12.87 2.62
C GLU A 165 5.25 12.33 1.25
N LEU A 166 4.37 11.31 1.23
CA LEU A 166 3.76 10.74 0.02
C LEU A 166 2.34 11.28 -0.24
N GLY A 167 2.02 12.45 0.33
CA GLY A 167 0.74 13.15 0.17
C GLY A 167 -0.32 12.77 1.21
N GLY A 168 -0.01 11.83 2.12
CA GLY A 168 -0.95 11.36 3.13
C GLY A 168 -2.22 10.72 2.56
N ARG A 169 -3.16 10.37 3.44
CA ARG A 169 -4.41 9.70 3.03
C ARG A 169 -5.22 10.50 1.99
N ARG A 170 -5.32 11.82 2.15
CA ARG A 170 -6.09 12.68 1.24
C ARG A 170 -5.41 12.80 -0.13
N GLY A 171 -4.10 13.09 -0.15
CA GLY A 171 -3.33 13.17 -1.39
C GLY A 171 -3.35 11.87 -2.16
N HIS A 172 -3.19 10.72 -1.47
CA HIS A 172 -3.28 9.41 -2.09
C HIS A 172 -4.65 9.14 -2.72
N LYS A 173 -5.74 9.48 -2.03
CA LYS A 173 -7.09 9.36 -2.60
C LYS A 173 -7.28 10.25 -3.83
N CYS A 174 -6.79 11.49 -3.78
CA CYS A 174 -6.81 12.39 -4.94
C CYS A 174 -6.01 11.81 -6.11
N LEU A 175 -4.86 11.18 -5.84
CA LEU A 175 -4.06 10.49 -6.84
C LEU A 175 -4.84 9.32 -7.46
N LEU A 176 -5.43 8.43 -6.66
CA LEU A 176 -6.22 7.31 -7.19
C LEU A 176 -7.44 7.79 -8.00
N LEU A 177 -8.12 8.84 -7.54
CA LEU A 177 -9.22 9.46 -8.29
C LEU A 177 -8.73 10.09 -9.60
N GLY A 178 -7.54 10.71 -9.61
CA GLY A 178 -6.92 11.26 -10.81
C GLY A 178 -6.55 10.16 -11.81
N LEU A 179 -5.98 9.05 -11.35
CA LEU A 179 -5.68 7.88 -12.19
C LEU A 179 -6.97 7.26 -12.76
N ARG A 180 -8.09 7.34 -12.03
CA ARG A 180 -9.39 6.87 -12.51
C ARG A 180 -9.90 7.63 -13.74
N LYS A 181 -9.54 8.92 -13.88
CA LYS A 181 -10.11 9.80 -14.92
C LYS A 181 -9.82 9.34 -16.34
N PHE A 182 -8.70 8.67 -16.56
CA PHE A 182 -8.25 8.27 -17.88
C PHE A 182 -8.22 6.74 -17.98
N ASN A 183 -8.96 6.22 -18.96
CA ASN A 183 -8.85 4.82 -19.36
C ASN A 183 -7.76 4.69 -20.44
N ASN A 184 -7.04 3.58 -20.45
CA ASN A 184 -5.99 3.31 -21.44
C ASN A 184 -6.55 3.06 -22.85
N LEU A 185 -7.85 2.83 -22.97
CA LEU A 185 -8.55 2.52 -24.23
C LEU A 185 -8.96 3.75 -25.05
N GLY A 186 -8.48 4.95 -24.71
CA GLY A 186 -8.88 6.18 -25.38
C GLY A 186 -10.12 6.86 -24.76
N PRO A 187 -10.55 8.01 -25.30
CA PRO A 187 -11.76 8.67 -24.84
C PRO A 187 -13.00 7.87 -25.26
N ARG A 188 -14.08 7.92 -24.47
CA ARG A 188 -15.30 7.11 -24.72
C ARG A 188 -15.92 7.33 -26.11
N PHE A 189 -15.86 8.54 -26.64
CA PHE A 189 -16.40 8.83 -27.98
C PHE A 189 -15.68 8.04 -29.06
N LEU A 190 -14.36 7.83 -28.94
CA LEU A 190 -13.57 7.07 -29.91
C LEU A 190 -14.06 5.63 -30.02
N SER A 191 -14.36 4.98 -28.89
CA SER A 191 -14.94 3.64 -28.89
C SER A 191 -16.35 3.60 -29.50
N THR A 192 -17.17 4.62 -29.25
CA THR A 192 -18.54 4.71 -29.80
C THR A 192 -18.53 4.93 -31.31
N ASP A 193 -17.65 5.82 -31.79
CA ASP A 193 -17.50 6.13 -33.21
C ASP A 193 -17.00 4.90 -33.98
N MET A 194 -15.98 4.21 -33.46
CA MET A 194 -15.46 2.97 -34.07
C MET A 194 -16.52 1.86 -34.11
N GLN A 195 -17.31 1.67 -33.05
CA GLN A 195 -18.42 0.70 -33.04
C GLN A 195 -19.51 1.04 -34.05
N SER A 196 -19.69 2.33 -34.35
CA SER A 196 -20.66 2.83 -35.32
C SER A 196 -20.12 2.88 -36.75
N GLY A 197 -18.89 2.37 -36.99
CA GLY A 197 -18.22 2.42 -38.30
C GLY A 197 -17.68 3.80 -38.67
N GLY A 198 -17.72 4.76 -37.75
CA GLY A 198 -17.14 6.09 -37.92
C GLY A 198 -15.62 6.05 -37.78
N ASN A 199 -14.92 6.73 -38.69
CA ASN A 199 -13.51 7.03 -38.53
C ASN A 199 -13.37 8.46 -38.00
N PRO A 200 -12.87 8.69 -36.78
CA PRO A 200 -12.64 10.02 -36.26
C PRO A 200 -11.38 10.60 -36.92
N SER A 201 -11.52 11.02 -38.18
CA SER A 201 -10.42 11.54 -39.02
C SER A 201 -9.71 12.75 -38.43
N ASN A 202 -10.34 13.44 -37.47
CA ASN A 202 -9.83 14.65 -36.83
C ASN A 202 -9.28 14.43 -35.41
N PHE A 203 -9.24 13.20 -34.90
CA PHE A 203 -8.73 12.93 -33.55
C PHE A 203 -7.29 12.43 -33.57
N ASP A 204 -6.38 13.22 -33.01
CA ASP A 204 -4.98 12.81 -32.83
C ASP A 204 -4.83 11.94 -31.57
N ILE A 205 -4.86 10.62 -31.78
CA ILE A 205 -4.64 9.61 -30.74
C ILE A 205 -3.26 9.78 -30.09
N SER A 206 -2.24 10.17 -30.86
CA SER A 206 -0.86 10.30 -30.37
C SER A 206 -0.75 11.49 -29.40
N ALA A 207 -1.33 12.64 -29.75
CA ALA A 207 -1.39 13.80 -28.87
C ALA A 207 -2.18 13.53 -27.58
N TYR A 208 -3.29 12.79 -27.68
CA TYR A 208 -4.08 12.37 -26.52
C TYR A 208 -3.28 11.46 -25.58
N VAL A 209 -2.65 10.40 -26.11
CA VAL A 209 -1.82 9.48 -25.33
C VAL A 209 -0.66 10.24 -24.66
N ARG A 210 0.01 11.13 -25.39
CA ARG A 210 1.09 11.96 -24.85
C ARG A 210 0.61 12.83 -23.67
N SER A 211 -0.52 13.51 -23.83
CA SER A 211 -1.10 14.36 -22.79
C SER A 211 -1.48 13.56 -21.55
N ASN A 212 -2.03 12.37 -21.74
CA ASN A 212 -2.35 11.45 -20.63
C ASN A 212 -1.09 10.94 -19.91
N ASN A 213 -0.01 10.63 -20.64
CA ASN A 213 1.26 10.25 -20.02
C ASN A 213 1.80 11.38 -19.14
N ILE A 214 1.87 12.61 -19.68
CA ILE A 214 2.33 13.78 -18.94
C ILE A 214 1.46 14.01 -17.69
N PHE A 215 0.14 13.91 -17.82
CA PHE A 215 -0.77 14.04 -16.69
C PHE A 215 -0.49 12.98 -15.62
N ARG A 216 -0.36 11.70 -15.99
CA ARG A 216 -0.06 10.60 -15.06
C ARG A 216 1.28 10.79 -14.36
N PHE A 217 2.32 11.20 -15.08
CA PHE A 217 3.64 11.45 -14.51
C PHE A 217 3.62 12.61 -13.51
N LYS A 218 2.91 13.70 -13.82
CA LYS A 218 2.72 14.80 -12.87
C LYS A 218 1.93 14.36 -11.64
N LEU A 219 0.87 13.58 -11.85
CA LEU A 219 0.01 13.11 -10.77
C LEU A 219 0.75 12.18 -9.81
N ALA A 220 1.55 11.26 -10.32
CA ALA A 220 2.29 10.28 -9.53
C ALA A 220 3.73 10.69 -9.21
N HIS A 221 4.08 11.96 -9.41
CA HIS A 221 5.44 12.48 -9.23
C HIS A 221 6.01 12.17 -7.85
N ALA A 222 5.23 12.37 -6.78
CA ALA A 222 5.66 12.10 -5.40
C ALA A 222 6.01 10.61 -5.14
N TRP A 223 5.47 9.71 -5.96
CA TRP A 223 5.71 8.27 -5.86
C TRP A 223 6.83 7.79 -6.79
N GLY A 224 7.27 8.62 -7.75
CA GLY A 224 8.23 8.22 -8.78
C GLY A 224 7.71 7.17 -9.76
N TRP A 225 6.40 6.94 -9.83
CA TRP A 225 5.82 5.89 -10.66
C TRP A 225 6.07 6.15 -12.15
N ASN A 226 6.69 5.19 -12.83
CA ASN A 226 7.04 5.28 -14.25
C ASN A 226 5.89 4.84 -15.19
N CYS A 227 4.74 4.42 -14.63
CA CYS A 227 3.61 3.87 -15.38
C CYS A 227 3.95 2.67 -16.27
N ARG A 228 5.00 1.90 -15.92
CA ARG A 228 5.55 0.82 -16.75
C ARG A 228 5.92 1.26 -18.18
N ASP A 229 6.13 2.56 -18.37
CA ASP A 229 6.57 3.12 -19.64
C ASP A 229 8.10 3.01 -19.70
N LEU A 230 8.57 2.05 -20.50
CA LEU A 230 9.98 1.84 -20.78
C LEU A 230 10.45 2.64 -22.00
N SER A 231 9.55 3.40 -22.66
CA SER A 231 9.92 4.16 -23.85
C SER A 231 10.78 5.38 -23.49
N THR A 232 11.92 5.49 -24.16
CA THR A 232 12.76 6.70 -24.16
C THR A 232 12.20 7.77 -25.10
N ASP A 233 11.28 7.41 -26.00
CA ASP A 233 10.73 8.28 -27.03
C ASP A 233 10.04 9.55 -26.50
N ARG A 234 9.61 9.50 -25.23
CA ARG A 234 8.74 10.53 -24.61
C ARG A 234 9.34 11.19 -23.39
N THR A 235 10.52 10.74 -22.95
CA THR A 235 11.17 11.19 -21.71
C THR A 235 12.68 11.22 -21.89
N THR A 236 13.34 12.22 -21.33
CA THR A 236 14.81 12.24 -21.35
C THR A 236 15.35 11.10 -20.46
N GLU A 237 16.53 10.60 -20.78
CA GLU A 237 17.22 9.60 -19.93
C GLU A 237 17.35 10.09 -18.49
N PHE A 238 17.71 11.38 -18.33
CA PHE A 238 17.73 12.05 -17.03
C PHE A 238 16.39 11.94 -16.29
N TYR A 239 15.27 12.22 -16.95
CA TYR A 239 13.96 12.16 -16.31
C TYR A 239 13.58 10.72 -15.92
N ASN A 240 13.99 9.73 -16.71
CA ASN A 240 13.81 8.31 -16.36
C ASN A 240 14.61 7.93 -15.11
N MET A 241 15.86 8.38 -15.00
CA MET A 241 16.68 8.17 -13.82
C MET A 241 16.12 8.89 -12.60
N TYR A 242 15.70 10.15 -12.75
CA TYR A 242 15.08 10.93 -11.69
C TYR A 242 13.83 10.24 -11.13
N ARG A 243 12.94 9.74 -12.00
CA ARG A 243 11.75 8.98 -11.55
C ARG A 243 12.11 7.69 -10.84
N SER A 244 13.12 6.97 -11.35
CA SER A 244 13.63 5.76 -10.72
C SER A 244 14.15 6.05 -9.30
N ALA A 245 14.91 7.13 -9.11
CA ALA A 245 15.39 7.57 -7.79
C ALA A 245 14.23 8.00 -6.87
N ALA A 246 13.23 8.71 -7.42
CA ALA A 246 12.01 9.08 -6.69
C ALA A 246 11.20 7.85 -6.25
N ALA A 247 11.19 6.78 -7.04
CA ALA A 247 10.55 5.51 -6.69
C ALA A 247 11.29 4.80 -5.54
N GLU A 248 12.63 4.77 -5.55
CA GLU A 248 13.41 4.24 -4.43
C GLU A 248 13.16 5.06 -3.15
N LYS A 249 13.13 6.39 -3.27
CA LYS A 249 12.77 7.27 -2.15
C LYS A 249 11.37 6.93 -1.61
N SER A 250 10.35 6.84 -2.47
CA SER A 250 8.98 6.59 -2.01
C SER A 250 8.84 5.22 -1.33
N GLN A 251 9.50 4.19 -1.85
CA GLN A 251 9.58 2.87 -1.22
C GLN A 251 10.28 2.91 0.15
N SER A 252 11.41 3.62 0.26
CA SER A 252 12.13 3.77 1.53
C SER A 252 11.29 4.45 2.61
N ILE A 253 10.55 5.52 2.24
CA ILE A 253 9.64 6.23 3.13
C ILE A 253 8.51 5.31 3.58
N LEU A 254 7.86 4.62 2.64
CA LEU A 254 6.73 3.76 2.95
C LEU A 254 7.14 2.60 3.87
N ARG A 255 8.22 1.90 3.55
CA ARG A 255 8.76 0.81 4.38
C ARG A 255 9.11 1.30 5.78
N SER A 256 9.90 2.36 5.89
CA SER A 256 10.35 2.89 7.20
C SER A 256 9.17 3.32 8.05
N HIS A 257 8.16 3.95 7.42
CA HIS A 257 6.91 4.31 8.08
C HIS A 257 6.17 3.08 8.62
N ILE A 258 6.01 2.02 7.81
CA ILE A 258 5.32 0.79 8.22
C ILE A 258 6.06 0.10 9.37
N ILE A 259 7.39 -0.03 9.28
CA ILE A 259 8.22 -0.63 10.35
C ILE A 259 8.05 0.15 11.66
N ALA A 260 8.09 1.49 11.60
CA ALA A 260 7.85 2.33 12.77
C ALA A 260 6.44 2.11 13.37
N GLN A 261 5.40 1.95 12.54
CA GLN A 261 4.05 1.66 13.01
C GLN A 261 3.93 0.26 13.64
N ILE A 262 4.64 -0.74 13.11
CA ILE A 262 4.73 -2.08 13.72
C ILE A 262 5.40 -1.99 15.09
N ASN A 263 6.53 -1.31 15.22
CA ASN A 263 7.19 -1.12 16.52
C ASN A 263 6.28 -0.39 17.53
N SER A 264 5.53 0.62 17.09
CA SER A 264 4.54 1.28 17.94
C SER A 264 3.41 0.33 18.36
N LEU A 265 3.01 -0.60 17.49
CA LEU A 265 2.03 -1.63 17.82
C LEU A 265 2.60 -2.63 18.84
N LEU A 266 3.83 -3.11 18.68
CA LEU A 266 4.48 -4.00 19.64
C LEU A 266 4.51 -3.39 21.04
N LYS A 267 4.91 -2.12 21.15
CA LYS A 267 4.87 -1.37 22.41
C LYS A 267 3.46 -1.30 23.00
N ARG A 268 2.44 -1.06 22.18
CA ARG A 268 1.03 -1.05 22.61
C ARG A 268 0.56 -2.41 23.11
N LEU A 269 1.03 -3.50 22.51
CA LEU A 269 0.75 -4.88 22.91
C LEU A 269 1.61 -5.34 24.10
N LYS A 270 2.43 -4.45 24.66
CA LYS A 270 3.38 -4.73 25.75
C LYS A 270 4.37 -5.85 25.38
N ILE A 271 4.81 -5.86 24.13
CA ILE A 271 5.88 -6.72 23.64
C ILE A 271 7.13 -5.85 23.61
N ASP A 272 8.05 -6.09 24.55
CA ASP A 272 9.31 -5.35 24.68
C ASP A 272 10.35 -5.84 23.66
N CYS A 273 10.05 -5.59 22.39
CA CYS A 273 10.89 -5.92 21.26
C CYS A 273 10.85 -4.77 20.24
N THR A 274 12.01 -4.39 19.73
CA THR A 274 12.15 -3.44 18.62
C THR A 274 12.74 -4.14 17.41
N ILE A 275 12.08 -3.96 16.26
CA ILE A 275 12.51 -4.49 14.97
C ILE A 275 13.26 -3.37 14.22
N SER A 276 14.43 -3.69 13.69
CA SER A 276 15.17 -2.83 12.78
C SER A 276 15.64 -3.61 11.55
N ALA A 277 15.72 -2.92 10.41
CA ALA A 277 16.14 -3.51 9.14
C ALA A 277 17.37 -2.76 8.62
N GLU A 278 18.43 -3.51 8.38
CA GLU A 278 19.71 -3.04 7.86
C GLU A 278 19.94 -3.55 6.43
N GLY A 279 20.91 -2.98 5.71
CA GLY A 279 21.20 -3.33 4.32
C GLY A 279 20.21 -2.74 3.30
N LEU A 280 19.24 -1.95 3.75
CA LEU A 280 18.29 -1.27 2.87
C LEU A 280 18.60 0.22 2.76
N LEU A 281 18.28 0.81 1.62
CA LEU A 281 18.39 2.25 1.42
C LEU A 281 17.50 3.00 2.43
N THR A 282 18.13 3.85 3.26
CA THR A 282 17.40 4.69 4.22
C THR A 282 16.74 5.87 3.52
N THR A 283 15.77 6.50 4.17
CA THR A 283 15.09 7.67 3.61
C THR A 283 16.08 8.82 3.38
N GLU A 284 17.00 9.07 4.31
CA GLU A 284 18.01 10.12 4.21
C GLU A 284 19.00 9.85 3.08
N ALA A 285 19.40 8.58 2.91
CA ALA A 285 20.28 8.17 1.82
C ALA A 285 19.58 8.32 0.45
N ALA A 286 18.29 7.95 0.35
CA ALA A 286 17.51 8.15 -0.86
C ALA A 286 17.32 9.64 -1.20
N GLU A 287 17.12 10.49 -0.20
CA GLU A 287 17.03 11.93 -0.38
C GLU A 287 18.32 12.55 -0.88
N ARG A 288 19.44 12.16 -0.28
CA ARG A 288 20.77 12.58 -0.71
C ARG A 288 21.04 12.15 -2.15
N MET A 289 20.76 10.90 -2.48
CA MET A 289 20.92 10.36 -3.83
C MET A 289 20.12 11.15 -4.86
N MET A 290 18.87 11.51 -4.56
CA MET A 290 18.09 12.36 -5.48
C MET A 290 18.71 13.75 -5.65
N HIS A 291 19.21 14.36 -4.56
CA HIS A 291 19.85 15.67 -4.62
C HIS A 291 21.14 15.64 -5.45
N GLU A 292 21.99 14.64 -5.23
CA GLU A 292 23.23 14.44 -5.98
C GLU A 292 22.96 14.14 -7.47
N LEU A 293 21.91 13.38 -7.78
CA LEU A 293 21.48 13.13 -9.17
C LEU A 293 21.02 14.41 -9.87
N VAL A 294 20.24 15.26 -9.20
CA VAL A 294 19.73 16.51 -9.77
C VAL A 294 20.83 17.56 -9.92
N SER A 295 21.79 17.60 -9.00
CA SER A 295 22.94 18.53 -9.06
C SER A 295 24.06 18.06 -10.00
N GLY A 296 23.97 16.85 -10.56
CA GLY A 296 24.98 16.28 -11.44
C GLY A 296 26.23 15.75 -10.71
N GLN A 297 26.16 15.63 -9.38
CA GLN A 297 27.24 15.07 -8.55
C GLN A 297 27.26 13.53 -8.58
N LEU A 298 26.11 12.91 -8.89
CA LEU A 298 25.97 11.47 -9.06
C LEU A 298 25.78 11.14 -10.55
N SER A 299 26.69 10.35 -11.12
CA SER A 299 26.56 9.85 -12.49
C SER A 299 25.47 8.77 -12.58
N PHE A 300 24.95 8.55 -13.80
CA PHE A 300 23.94 7.53 -14.02
C PHE A 300 24.45 6.12 -13.71
N LYS A 301 25.74 5.85 -13.96
CA LYS A 301 26.36 4.57 -13.65
C LYS A 301 26.37 4.32 -12.14
N GLU A 302 26.81 5.31 -11.36
CA GLU A 302 26.85 5.21 -9.90
C GLU A 302 25.45 5.01 -9.31
N PHE A 303 24.44 5.72 -9.83
CA PHE A 303 23.05 5.51 -9.44
C PHE A 303 22.59 4.06 -9.69
N LEU A 304 22.88 3.50 -10.87
CA LEU A 304 22.52 2.13 -11.22
C LEU A 304 23.26 1.11 -10.35
N ASP A 305 24.54 1.35 -10.05
CA ASP A 305 25.34 0.49 -9.17
C ASP A 305 24.80 0.49 -7.74
N ILE A 306 24.38 1.65 -7.22
CA ILE A 306 23.72 1.75 -5.90
C ILE A 306 22.39 0.99 -5.90
N LYS A 307 21.57 1.18 -6.95
CA LYS A 307 20.23 0.60 -7.02
C LYS A 307 20.22 -0.92 -7.20
N TYR A 308 21.12 -1.45 -8.03
CA TYR A 308 21.12 -2.87 -8.41
C TYR A 308 22.22 -3.69 -7.75
N GLY A 309 23.10 -3.03 -6.98
CA GLY A 309 24.37 -3.59 -6.52
C GLY A 309 25.36 -3.72 -7.67
N THR A 310 26.64 -3.49 -7.39
CA THR A 310 27.71 -3.76 -8.35
C THR A 310 27.63 -5.22 -8.80
N ARG A 311 27.41 -5.47 -10.10
CA ARG A 311 27.67 -6.79 -10.68
C ARG A 311 29.19 -6.94 -10.75
N THR A 312 29.82 -7.38 -9.68
CA THR A 312 31.17 -7.98 -9.75
C THR A 312 31.10 -9.29 -10.50
#